data_AF-A0A1F3CFB2-F1
#
_entry.id   AF-A0A1F3CFB2-F1
#
_cell.length_a   1.000
_cell.length_b   1.000
_cell.length_c   1.000
_cell.angle_alpha   90.00
_cell.angle_beta   90.00
_cell.angle_gamma   90.00
#
_symmetry.space_group_name_H-M   'P 1'
#
loop_
_entity.id
_entity.type
_entity.pdbx_description
1 polymer ?
#
loop_
_entity_poly.entity_id
_entity_poly.type
_entity_poly.pdbx_seq_one_letter_code
_entity_poly.pdbx_strand_id
1 'polypeptide(L)'
;MVVQGSPTALATDPLFEVKNSIGQSVFVVWQDSVQVYINDDAIESNRGGFAVSGRNMSKALTHDYLRITPDSARIYISDSLNSEGFAIQGINTGGNINYLNVSVDTTEIINPSQARVLWYPSKEAFLTGRVLIESPDSVGLNSFATGFESKAIGMYSQAMGYKTKTSSEYSTSIGKNTIAGGLNSFSFGDSSLALGNHSFAMGYKSKSTGEGAIAFGTVQVDTAGNPSSLITQAEGAYSFAAGLSARTTVAGFGSISIGMKTETNNYGALSIGSFNKCDGFYSSTIGSHCYTNGYYSSAIGFADTANGLGALAIGFNSKAIGENAVAIGVSAFSSGFASNALGFNVIASGDASTAFGHYVSTNGKLGAFIYGDASTLNTTLSTLENQFMVRASGGYVYYTDPLLLEINTMYLSPLSGNLGVGWSNPQAKVDINGSLRVNSGTTFNKIEGSSSVVGTNLIGGVKVSAVVFPTPFIGTPKITVTVKGGNYNDVFAVTTRNANNLGFQVNIYRVDNAGGTWNQNLEIDWIAWE
;
A
#
# COMPACT_ATOMS: atom_id res chain seq x y z
N MET A 1 -11.85 50.42 66.20
CA MET A 1 -11.35 50.28 67.59
C MET A 1 -10.00 49.60 67.48
N VAL A 2 -8.90 50.34 67.64
CA VAL A 2 -7.58 49.72 67.76
C VAL A 2 -7.53 49.14 69.16
N VAL A 3 -7.43 47.82 69.28
CA VAL A 3 -7.28 47.20 70.59
C VAL A 3 -5.78 47.13 70.85
N GLN A 4 -5.28 48.15 71.54
CA GLN A 4 -3.90 48.23 72.01
C GLN A 4 -3.90 47.90 73.49
N GLY A 5 -2.96 47.06 73.92
CA GLY A 5 -2.74 46.86 75.36
C GLY A 5 -2.47 48.19 76.03
N SER A 6 -2.98 48.37 77.26
CA SER A 6 -2.65 49.55 78.05
C SER A 6 -1.11 49.69 78.12
N PRO A 7 -0.54 50.90 78.13
CA PRO A 7 0.90 51.09 78.38
C PRO A 7 1.35 50.52 79.74
N THR A 8 0.39 50.28 80.64
CA THR A 8 0.57 49.66 81.95
C THR A 8 0.05 48.23 82.02
N ALA A 9 -0.47 47.69 80.92
CA ALA A 9 -0.93 46.31 80.84
C ALA A 9 0.26 45.39 81.07
N LEU A 10 0.09 44.44 81.99
CA LEU A 10 1.08 43.39 82.18
C LEU A 10 1.08 42.51 80.94
N ALA A 11 2.19 41.80 80.67
CA ALA A 11 2.27 40.86 79.54
C ALA A 11 1.19 39.75 79.57
N THR A 12 0.53 39.59 80.71
CA THR A 12 -0.55 38.64 80.97
C THR A 12 -1.93 39.15 80.58
N ASP A 13 -2.07 40.44 80.26
CA ASP A 13 -3.36 41.02 79.97
C ASP A 13 -3.73 40.75 78.49
N PRO A 14 -4.96 40.30 78.22
CA PRO A 14 -5.38 40.08 76.85
C PRO A 14 -5.40 41.43 76.13
N LEU A 15 -4.73 41.47 74.98
CA LEU A 15 -4.84 42.59 74.06
C LEU A 15 -6.28 42.83 73.65
N PHE A 16 -7.08 41.77 73.54
CA PHE A 16 -8.49 41.82 73.21
C PHE A 16 -9.19 40.60 73.79
N GLU A 17 -10.30 40.77 74.49
CA GLU A 17 -11.06 39.69 75.10
C GLU A 17 -12.55 39.90 74.83
N VAL A 18 -13.19 38.90 74.24
CA VAL A 18 -14.62 38.83 73.99
C VAL A 18 -15.20 37.86 75.00
N LYS A 19 -16.24 38.27 75.73
CA LYS A 19 -16.96 37.44 76.70
C LYS A 19 -18.39 37.17 76.25
N ASN A 20 -18.92 36.00 76.60
CA ASN A 20 -20.32 35.64 76.43
C ASN A 20 -21.22 36.38 77.45
N SER A 21 -22.54 36.20 77.34
CA SER A 21 -23.53 36.90 78.16
C SER A 21 -23.47 36.59 79.66
N ILE A 22 -22.74 35.55 80.07
CA ILE A 22 -22.51 35.19 81.48
C ILE A 22 -21.09 35.57 81.95
N GLY A 23 -20.34 36.31 81.13
CA GLY A 23 -19.04 36.89 81.49
C GLY A 23 -17.83 35.96 81.26
N GLN A 24 -17.99 34.86 80.52
CA GLN A 24 -16.89 33.94 80.19
C GLN A 24 -16.30 34.24 78.82
N SER A 25 -14.98 34.10 78.67
CA SER A 25 -14.29 34.48 77.43
C SER A 25 -14.53 33.50 76.28
N VAL A 26 -14.84 34.02 75.09
CA VAL A 26 -15.13 33.26 73.84
C VAL A 26 -14.18 33.56 72.70
N PHE A 27 -13.44 34.66 72.76
CA PHE A 27 -12.34 34.93 71.84
C PHE A 27 -11.35 35.86 72.52
N VAL A 28 -10.09 35.45 72.63
CA VAL A 28 -9.08 36.17 73.40
C VAL A 28 -7.80 36.24 72.60
N VAL A 29 -7.24 37.43 72.49
CA VAL A 29 -5.99 37.72 71.81
C VAL A 29 -5.03 38.25 72.85
N TRP A 30 -3.89 37.61 73.01
CA TRP A 30 -2.74 38.09 73.76
C TRP A 30 -1.69 38.64 72.79
N GLN A 31 -0.59 39.19 73.33
CA GLN A 31 0.48 39.75 72.52
C GLN A 31 1.18 38.73 71.61
N ASP A 32 1.12 37.46 71.98
CA ASP A 32 1.83 36.35 71.35
C ASP A 32 0.90 35.24 70.81
N SER A 33 -0.41 35.32 71.06
CA SER A 33 -1.33 34.21 70.78
C SER A 33 -2.79 34.66 70.64
N VAL A 34 -3.60 33.78 70.03
CA VAL A 34 -5.04 33.94 69.87
C VAL A 34 -5.72 32.65 70.31
N GLN A 35 -6.74 32.73 71.17
CA GLN A 35 -7.64 31.63 71.52
C GLN A 35 -9.08 31.97 71.14
N VAL A 36 -9.82 30.96 70.70
CA VAL A 36 -11.25 31.03 70.38
C VAL A 36 -11.94 29.95 71.22
N TYR A 37 -12.88 30.33 72.09
CA TYR A 37 -13.71 29.37 72.82
C TYR A 37 -15.07 29.27 72.12
N ILE A 38 -15.40 28.06 71.66
CA ILE A 38 -16.68 27.73 71.03
C ILE A 38 -17.58 27.15 72.12
N ASN A 39 -18.76 27.72 72.33
CA ASN A 39 -19.69 27.28 73.37
C ASN A 39 -20.53 26.10 72.85
N ASP A 40 -20.50 24.95 73.53
CA ASP A 40 -21.12 23.68 73.06
C ASP A 40 -22.45 23.35 73.79
N ASP A 41 -23.00 24.29 74.57
CA ASP A 41 -24.22 24.10 75.39
C ASP A 41 -25.54 24.35 74.65
N ALA A 42 -25.51 24.62 73.34
CA ALA A 42 -26.71 24.66 72.51
C ALA A 42 -26.79 23.36 71.68
N ILE A 43 -27.66 22.45 72.12
CA ILE A 43 -28.20 21.38 71.30
C ILE A 43 -28.86 22.04 70.07
N GLU A 44 -28.61 21.49 68.87
CA GLU A 44 -29.09 21.91 67.54
C GLU A 44 -28.18 22.93 66.81
N SER A 45 -27.33 22.59 65.84
CA SER A 45 -27.44 21.57 64.80
C SER A 45 -26.08 21.34 64.09
N ASN A 46 -25.87 20.10 63.63
CA ASN A 46 -24.83 19.56 62.74
C ASN A 46 -23.53 20.36 62.54
N ARG A 47 -22.53 19.87 63.28
CA ARG A 47 -21.16 20.37 63.45
C ARG A 47 -20.35 20.38 62.14
N GLY A 48 -19.99 21.58 61.67
CA GLY A 48 -18.79 21.81 60.86
C GLY A 48 -17.70 22.38 61.77
N GLY A 49 -16.62 21.63 62.00
CA GLY A 49 -15.49 22.06 62.82
C GLY A 49 -14.17 21.68 62.15
N PHE A 50 -13.18 22.58 62.20
CA PHE A 50 -11.80 22.26 61.85
C PHE A 50 -11.15 21.59 63.07
N ALA A 51 -11.20 20.26 63.13
CA ALA A 51 -10.59 19.50 64.21
C ALA A 51 -9.24 18.94 63.77
N VAL A 52 -8.17 19.37 64.45
CA VAL A 52 -6.87 18.68 64.43
C VAL A 52 -6.80 17.87 65.71
N SER A 53 -7.08 16.57 65.64
CA SER A 53 -7.12 15.69 66.82
C SER A 53 -6.07 14.59 66.73
N GLY A 54 -5.22 14.45 67.74
CA GLY A 54 -4.40 13.26 67.97
C GLY A 54 -4.94 12.46 69.15
N ARG A 55 -5.54 11.29 68.91
CA ARG A 55 -6.00 10.38 69.98
C ARG A 55 -4.94 9.31 70.21
N ASN A 56 -4.10 9.46 71.23
CA ASN A 56 -3.10 8.47 71.63
C ASN A 56 -3.38 7.92 73.04
N MET A 57 -3.13 6.62 73.28
CA MET A 57 -3.30 5.96 74.58
C MET A 57 -2.13 6.19 75.57
N SER A 58 -1.06 6.88 75.15
CA SER A 58 0.11 7.19 75.96
C SER A 58 0.41 8.69 75.97
N LYS A 59 0.66 9.26 77.17
CA LYS A 59 0.91 10.71 77.41
C LYS A 59 2.36 11.15 77.10
N ALA A 60 3.06 10.51 76.17
CA ALA A 60 4.45 10.85 75.90
C ALA A 60 4.64 11.22 74.41
N LEU A 61 5.15 12.45 74.22
CA LEU A 61 5.52 13.18 72.99
C LEU A 61 4.44 14.13 72.41
N THR A 62 4.75 15.43 72.48
CA THR A 62 4.10 16.50 71.72
C THR A 62 4.42 16.29 70.25
N HIS A 63 3.45 15.86 69.45
CA HIS A 63 3.58 15.81 68.00
C HIS A 63 2.97 17.09 67.42
N ASP A 64 3.70 17.80 66.56
CA ASP A 64 3.11 18.85 65.73
C ASP A 64 2.11 18.15 64.81
N TYR A 65 0.80 18.37 64.95
CA TYR A 65 -0.20 17.74 64.06
C TYR A 65 -0.50 18.61 62.83
N LEU A 66 -0.41 19.93 62.98
CA LEU A 66 -0.59 20.91 61.92
C LEU A 66 0.35 22.07 62.18
N ARG A 67 1.31 22.29 61.29
CA ARG A 67 2.19 23.46 61.29
C ARG A 67 1.85 24.33 60.10
N ILE A 68 1.39 25.54 60.37
CA ILE A 68 1.18 26.56 59.34
C ILE A 68 2.30 27.58 59.47
N THR A 69 3.09 27.71 58.41
CA THR A 69 4.04 28.80 58.20
C THR A 69 3.54 29.67 57.04
N PRO A 70 4.08 30.88 56.82
CA PRO A 70 3.65 31.74 55.71
C PRO A 70 3.78 31.09 54.32
N ASP A 71 4.67 30.09 54.17
CA ASP A 71 4.96 29.38 52.92
C ASP A 71 4.34 27.98 52.83
N SER A 72 3.82 27.40 53.92
CA SER A 72 3.29 26.03 53.90
C SER A 72 2.33 25.72 55.03
N ALA A 73 1.35 24.84 54.76
CA ALA A 73 0.63 24.11 55.79
C ALA A 73 1.08 22.65 55.74
N ARG A 74 1.69 22.17 56.83
CA ARG A 74 2.15 20.79 56.98
C ARG A 74 1.23 20.07 57.97
N ILE A 75 0.66 18.95 57.55
CA ILE A 75 -0.09 18.05 58.43
C ILE A 75 0.79 16.84 58.66
N TYR A 76 1.09 16.54 59.91
CA TYR A 76 1.88 15.36 60.26
C TYR A 76 0.95 14.24 60.70
N ILE A 77 1.20 13.05 60.19
CA ILE A 77 0.45 11.82 60.47
C ILE A 77 1.47 10.84 61.05
N SER A 78 1.14 10.09 62.11
CA SER A 78 2.11 9.16 62.70
C SER A 78 2.44 8.00 61.75
N ASP A 79 3.61 7.43 61.97
CA ASP A 79 4.18 6.25 61.31
C ASP A 79 3.68 4.92 61.92
N SER A 80 2.79 4.97 62.92
CA SER A 80 2.24 3.79 63.57
C SER A 80 1.08 3.19 62.76
N LEU A 81 1.15 1.89 62.49
CA LEU A 81 0.29 1.14 61.54
C LEU A 81 -1.21 1.06 61.91
N ASN A 82 -1.66 1.73 62.97
CA ASN A 82 -3.02 1.59 63.50
C ASN A 82 -3.75 2.94 63.61
N SER A 83 -4.63 3.20 62.63
CA SER A 83 -5.79 4.11 62.75
C SER A 83 -5.52 5.63 62.85
N GLU A 84 -4.41 6.14 62.32
CA GLU A 84 -4.16 7.58 62.24
C GLU A 84 -4.06 8.06 60.78
N GLY A 85 -4.77 9.14 60.43
CA GLY A 85 -4.84 9.67 59.07
C GLY A 85 -5.40 11.09 59.04
N PHE A 86 -5.15 11.81 57.94
CA PHE A 86 -5.77 13.11 57.70
C PHE A 86 -6.91 12.95 56.70
N ALA A 87 -8.12 13.29 57.12
CA ALA A 87 -9.28 13.32 56.24
C ALA A 87 -9.99 14.67 56.29
N ILE A 88 -10.38 15.18 55.13
CA ILE A 88 -11.39 16.25 55.02
C ILE A 88 -12.71 15.55 54.79
N GLN A 89 -13.61 15.58 55.77
CA GLN A 89 -14.88 14.85 55.75
C GLN A 89 -16.08 15.80 55.79
N GLY A 90 -17.12 15.49 55.03
CA GLY A 90 -18.47 16.00 55.26
C GLY A 90 -19.27 15.04 56.13
N ILE A 91 -19.78 15.53 57.26
CA ILE A 91 -20.70 14.79 58.14
C ILE A 91 -22.12 15.29 57.84
N ASN A 92 -22.92 14.48 57.14
CA ASN A 92 -24.34 14.76 56.91
C ASN A 92 -25.20 13.63 57.51
N THR A 93 -26.48 13.89 57.72
CA THR A 93 -27.47 12.89 58.23
C THR A 93 -27.60 11.63 57.36
N GLY A 94 -27.01 11.60 56.16
CA GLY A 94 -26.94 10.44 55.26
C GLY A 94 -25.62 9.66 55.27
N GLY A 95 -24.68 9.98 56.17
CA GLY A 95 -23.40 9.28 56.33
C GLY A 95 -22.16 10.15 56.12
N ASN A 96 -21.00 9.55 56.40
CA ASN A 96 -19.69 10.17 56.33
C ASN A 96 -19.11 10.09 54.91
N ILE A 97 -18.81 11.23 54.29
CA ILE A 97 -18.13 11.29 52.97
C ILE A 97 -16.76 11.94 53.16
N ASN A 98 -15.68 11.20 52.88
CA ASN A 98 -14.31 11.72 52.89
C ASN A 98 -13.98 12.31 51.51
N TYR A 99 -13.58 13.58 51.43
CA TYR A 99 -13.20 14.28 50.20
C TYR A 99 -11.69 14.21 49.90
N LEU A 100 -10.87 14.25 50.93
CA LEU A 100 -9.42 14.04 50.88
C LEU A 100 -9.10 13.05 52.00
N ASN A 101 -8.44 11.94 51.69
CA ASN A 101 -8.02 10.96 52.69
C ASN A 101 -6.53 10.62 52.48
N VAL A 102 -5.73 10.86 53.52
CA VAL A 102 -4.37 10.35 53.68
C VAL A 102 -4.42 9.42 54.88
N SER A 103 -4.65 8.13 54.62
CA SER A 103 -4.82 7.10 55.66
C SER A 103 -3.67 6.12 55.60
N VAL A 104 -3.15 5.69 56.74
CA VAL A 104 -2.20 4.56 56.83
C VAL A 104 -2.88 3.20 56.70
N ASP A 105 -4.22 3.15 56.68
CA ASP A 105 -4.99 1.92 56.49
C ASP A 105 -4.76 1.35 55.09
N THR A 106 -4.35 0.08 55.07
CA THR A 106 -3.91 -0.65 53.89
C THR A 106 -5.01 -1.51 53.27
N THR A 107 -6.25 -1.42 53.75
CA THR A 107 -7.35 -2.34 53.43
C THR A 107 -8.64 -1.66 52.96
N GLU A 108 -8.60 -0.37 52.64
CA GLU A 108 -9.80 0.41 52.34
C GLU A 108 -10.57 -0.15 51.12
N ILE A 109 -11.82 -0.56 51.34
CA ILE A 109 -12.79 -0.95 50.30
C ILE A 109 -13.75 0.22 50.08
N ILE A 110 -13.93 0.63 48.82
CA ILE A 110 -14.80 1.73 48.41
C ILE A 110 -15.77 1.19 47.37
N ASN A 111 -16.88 0.62 47.84
CA ASN A 111 -17.95 0.09 47.00
C ASN A 111 -19.32 0.39 47.67
N PRO A 112 -20.20 1.21 47.06
CA PRO A 112 -20.11 1.78 45.71
C PRO A 112 -19.06 2.90 45.58
N SER A 113 -18.73 3.27 44.35
CA SER A 113 -17.72 4.29 44.03
C SER A 113 -18.04 5.66 44.64
N GLN A 114 -17.03 6.43 45.05
CA GLN A 114 -17.20 7.73 45.70
C GLN A 114 -16.26 8.80 45.13
N ALA A 115 -16.63 10.08 45.20
CA ALA A 115 -15.79 11.21 44.79
C ALA A 115 -14.73 11.50 45.86
N ARG A 116 -13.45 11.25 45.57
CA ARG A 116 -12.34 11.31 46.55
C ARG A 116 -11.00 11.65 45.91
N VAL A 117 -10.10 12.22 46.72
CA VAL A 117 -8.64 12.15 46.53
C VAL A 117 -8.10 11.20 47.59
N LEU A 118 -7.43 10.11 47.17
CA LEU A 118 -6.96 9.04 48.03
C LEU A 118 -5.48 8.72 47.74
N TRP A 119 -4.68 8.76 48.79
CA TRP A 119 -3.37 8.11 48.82
C TRP A 119 -3.52 6.74 49.49
N TYR A 120 -3.10 5.66 48.81
CA TYR A 120 -3.17 4.27 49.29
C TYR A 120 -1.75 3.78 49.64
N PRO A 121 -1.27 3.96 50.89
CA PRO A 121 0.16 3.88 51.18
C PRO A 121 0.77 2.50 50.98
N SER A 122 0.07 1.42 51.34
CA SER A 122 0.57 0.05 51.17
C SER A 122 0.74 -0.38 49.72
N LYS A 123 0.16 0.38 48.80
CA LYS A 123 0.30 0.19 47.36
C LYS A 123 1.06 1.35 46.74
N GLU A 124 1.54 2.34 47.49
CA GLU A 124 2.18 3.54 46.96
C GLU A 124 1.37 4.18 45.80
N ALA A 125 0.03 4.11 45.90
CA ALA A 125 -0.86 4.41 44.80
C ALA A 125 -1.68 5.68 45.03
N PHE A 126 -1.85 6.47 43.97
CA PHE A 126 -2.64 7.69 44.00
C PHE A 126 -3.91 7.55 43.16
N LEU A 127 -5.07 7.74 43.80
CA LEU A 127 -6.38 7.61 43.18
C LEU A 127 -7.17 8.92 43.35
N THR A 128 -7.76 9.44 42.28
CA THR A 128 -8.57 10.66 42.35
C THR A 128 -9.76 10.66 41.41
N GLY A 129 -10.80 11.42 41.73
CA GLY A 129 -12.06 11.45 41.00
C GLY A 129 -13.09 10.53 41.63
N ARG A 130 -13.85 9.76 40.83
CA ARG A 130 -14.80 8.78 41.33
C ARG A 130 -14.12 7.42 41.53
N VAL A 131 -13.54 7.25 42.71
CA VAL A 131 -12.72 6.09 43.10
C VAL A 131 -13.63 4.89 43.43
N LEU A 132 -13.27 3.71 42.94
CA LEU A 132 -13.91 2.42 43.19
C LEU A 132 -12.83 1.40 43.55
N ILE A 133 -12.91 0.84 44.76
CA ILE A 133 -12.01 -0.23 45.24
C ILE A 133 -12.90 -1.37 45.72
N GLU A 134 -12.96 -2.45 44.94
CA GLU A 134 -13.77 -3.63 45.26
C GLU A 134 -13.04 -4.58 46.22
N SER A 135 -11.72 -4.59 46.13
CA SER A 135 -10.80 -5.38 46.97
C SER A 135 -9.41 -4.73 46.96
N PRO A 136 -8.52 -5.04 47.93
CA PRO A 136 -7.14 -4.55 47.92
C PRO A 136 -6.35 -4.89 46.65
N ASP A 137 -6.71 -5.97 45.96
CA ASP A 137 -6.09 -6.39 44.69
C ASP A 137 -6.59 -5.60 43.48
N SER A 138 -7.59 -4.73 43.66
CA SER A 138 -8.07 -3.81 42.61
C SER A 138 -7.17 -2.57 42.45
N VAL A 139 -6.12 -2.46 43.26
CA VAL A 139 -5.14 -1.36 43.24
C VAL A 139 -3.74 -1.95 43.09
N GLY A 140 -3.05 -1.55 42.02
CA GLY A 140 -1.68 -1.95 41.75
C GLY A 140 -0.66 -1.22 42.64
N LEU A 141 0.46 -1.88 42.94
CA LEU A 141 1.61 -1.22 43.57
C LEU A 141 2.13 -0.09 42.66
N ASN A 142 2.51 1.07 43.21
CA ASN A 142 3.00 2.24 42.47
C ASN A 142 2.08 2.68 41.32
N SER A 143 0.77 2.58 41.53
CA SER A 143 -0.22 2.86 40.47
C SER A 143 -0.81 4.28 40.56
N PHE A 144 -1.30 4.77 39.42
CA PHE A 144 -1.98 6.06 39.32
C PHE A 144 -3.34 5.90 38.63
N ALA A 145 -4.43 6.28 39.31
CA ALA A 145 -5.77 6.24 38.75
C ALA A 145 -6.49 7.60 38.88
N THR A 146 -7.07 8.09 37.79
CA THR A 146 -7.86 9.33 37.79
C THR A 146 -9.11 9.25 36.92
N GLY A 147 -10.14 10.01 37.30
CA GLY A 147 -11.38 10.16 36.55
C GLY A 147 -12.53 9.36 37.16
N PHE A 148 -13.42 8.80 36.35
CA PHE A 148 -14.62 8.11 36.80
C PHE A 148 -14.44 6.59 36.75
N GLU A 149 -14.39 5.93 37.91
CA GLU A 149 -14.32 4.45 38.02
C GLU A 149 -13.18 3.81 37.20
N SER A 150 -12.07 4.54 37.00
CA SER A 150 -10.86 4.03 36.36
C SER A 150 -10.04 3.18 37.34
N LYS A 151 -9.48 2.06 36.86
CA LYS A 151 -8.80 1.05 37.68
C LYS A 151 -7.39 0.78 37.16
N ALA A 152 -6.38 1.17 37.93
CA ALA A 152 -4.98 0.81 37.73
C ALA A 152 -4.63 -0.39 38.63
N ILE A 153 -4.84 -1.60 38.12
CA ILE A 153 -4.73 -2.87 38.87
C ILE A 153 -3.30 -3.43 38.78
N GLY A 154 -2.67 -3.29 37.61
CA GLY A 154 -1.30 -3.79 37.41
C GLY A 154 -0.27 -2.99 38.23
N MET A 155 0.85 -3.63 38.58
CA MET A 155 1.95 -2.93 39.25
C MET A 155 2.54 -1.86 38.32
N TYR A 156 2.90 -0.70 38.86
CA TYR A 156 3.43 0.46 38.14
C TYR A 156 2.50 0.99 37.04
N SER A 157 1.20 0.71 37.12
CA SER A 157 0.26 0.99 36.02
C SER A 157 -0.44 2.34 36.14
N GLN A 158 -0.94 2.87 35.01
CA GLN A 158 -1.72 4.11 34.99
C GLN A 158 -3.08 3.95 34.31
N ALA A 159 -4.13 4.54 34.89
CA ALA A 159 -5.49 4.50 34.37
C ALA A 159 -6.16 5.89 34.46
N MET A 160 -6.46 6.52 33.33
CA MET A 160 -6.90 7.92 33.28
C MET A 160 -8.15 8.09 32.41
N GLY A 161 -9.27 8.51 33.00
CA GLY A 161 -10.50 8.84 32.26
C GLY A 161 -11.76 8.17 32.81
N TYR A 162 -12.63 7.64 31.93
CA TYR A 162 -13.92 7.06 32.29
C TYR A 162 -13.90 5.55 32.14
N LYS A 163 -14.03 4.80 33.24
CA LYS A 163 -14.12 3.34 33.29
C LYS A 163 -12.99 2.63 32.56
N THR A 164 -11.78 3.17 32.63
CA THR A 164 -10.58 2.54 32.06
C THR A 164 -10.12 1.40 32.97
N LYS A 165 -9.54 0.32 32.41
CA LYS A 165 -9.04 -0.83 33.16
C LYS A 165 -7.64 -1.21 32.70
N THR A 166 -6.66 -0.96 33.55
CA THR A 166 -5.25 -1.26 33.30
C THR A 166 -4.83 -2.42 34.20
N SER A 167 -4.75 -3.64 33.66
CA SER A 167 -4.64 -4.86 34.49
C SER A 167 -3.24 -5.45 34.61
N SER A 168 -2.30 -5.01 33.77
CA SER A 168 -0.97 -5.62 33.68
C SER A 168 0.14 -4.65 34.08
N GLU A 169 1.31 -5.19 34.41
CA GLU A 169 2.42 -4.39 34.92
C GLU A 169 2.91 -3.38 33.87
N TYR A 170 3.34 -2.20 34.31
CA TYR A 170 3.85 -1.08 33.49
C TYR A 170 2.89 -0.54 32.43
N SER A 171 1.63 -0.99 32.41
CA SER A 171 0.69 -0.63 31.37
C SER A 171 -0.03 0.70 31.62
N THR A 172 -0.56 1.30 30.57
CA THR A 172 -1.21 2.62 30.60
C THR A 172 -2.52 2.59 29.82
N SER A 173 -3.62 3.04 30.43
CA SER A 173 -4.90 3.25 29.76
C SER A 173 -5.36 4.70 29.90
N ILE A 174 -5.76 5.33 28.80
CA ILE A 174 -6.27 6.71 28.77
C ILE A 174 -7.52 6.81 27.89
N GLY A 175 -8.60 7.39 28.42
CA GLY A 175 -9.82 7.67 27.66
C GLY A 175 -11.08 7.07 28.28
N LYS A 176 -11.92 6.43 27.48
CA LYS A 176 -13.23 5.91 27.90
C LYS A 176 -13.30 4.41 27.65
N ASN A 177 -13.62 3.60 28.66
CA ASN A 177 -13.76 2.14 28.55
C ASN A 177 -12.53 1.43 27.93
N THR A 178 -11.33 2.00 28.06
CA THR A 178 -10.12 1.41 27.49
C THR A 178 -9.59 0.28 28.36
N ILE A 179 -8.90 -0.69 27.74
CA ILE A 179 -8.28 -1.81 28.45
C ILE A 179 -6.84 -1.99 27.97
N ALA A 180 -5.87 -1.75 28.86
CA ALA A 180 -4.49 -2.19 28.70
C ALA A 180 -4.28 -3.47 29.54
N GLY A 181 -4.32 -4.61 28.87
CA GLY A 181 -4.34 -5.95 29.45
C GLY A 181 -3.06 -6.76 29.26
N GLY A 182 -2.17 -6.35 28.35
CA GLY A 182 -0.85 -6.98 28.21
C GLY A 182 0.23 -6.33 29.08
N LEU A 183 1.31 -7.06 29.39
CA LEU A 183 2.49 -6.49 30.05
C LEU A 183 3.03 -5.31 29.24
N ASN A 184 3.32 -4.17 29.88
CA ASN A 184 3.87 -2.98 29.22
C ASN A 184 3.04 -2.52 27.99
N SER A 185 1.71 -2.67 28.07
CA SER A 185 0.79 -2.28 26.98
C SER A 185 0.28 -0.84 27.14
N PHE A 186 -0.09 -0.21 26.03
CA PHE A 186 -0.61 1.16 26.03
C PHE A 186 -1.93 1.24 25.25
N SER A 187 -2.99 1.73 25.89
CA SER A 187 -4.32 1.87 25.30
C SER A 187 -4.85 3.31 25.41
N PHE A 188 -5.16 3.95 24.29
CA PHE A 188 -5.70 5.32 24.24
C PHE A 188 -6.97 5.42 23.39
N GLY A 189 -8.02 6.12 23.84
CA GLY A 189 -9.23 6.38 23.05
C GLY A 189 -10.55 5.97 23.71
N ASP A 190 -11.60 5.71 22.93
CA ASP A 190 -12.86 5.12 23.41
C ASP A 190 -12.86 3.62 23.07
N SER A 191 -13.02 2.77 24.08
CA SER A 191 -13.13 1.32 23.94
C SER A 191 -11.94 0.67 23.21
N SER A 192 -10.74 1.27 23.28
CA SER A 192 -9.51 0.65 22.76
C SER A 192 -9.00 -0.47 23.66
N LEU A 193 -8.35 -1.46 23.05
CA LEU A 193 -7.94 -2.70 23.71
C LEU A 193 -6.49 -3.06 23.34
N ALA A 194 -5.54 -2.89 24.24
CA ALA A 194 -4.16 -3.34 24.11
C ALA A 194 -3.94 -4.60 24.97
N LEU A 195 -4.12 -5.78 24.38
CA LEU A 195 -4.18 -7.07 25.08
C LEU A 195 -2.92 -7.92 24.92
N GLY A 196 -2.09 -7.66 23.91
CA GLY A 196 -0.79 -8.33 23.75
C GLY A 196 0.28 -7.71 24.65
N ASN A 197 1.31 -8.48 25.03
CA ASN A 197 2.48 -7.93 25.71
C ASN A 197 3.18 -6.91 24.80
N HIS A 198 3.65 -5.78 25.34
CA HIS A 198 4.27 -4.69 24.59
C HIS A 198 3.36 -4.07 23.51
N SER A 199 2.04 -4.32 23.55
CA SER A 199 1.12 -3.88 22.51
C SER A 199 0.68 -2.42 22.68
N PHE A 200 0.35 -1.78 21.56
CA PHE A 200 -0.16 -0.41 21.52
C PHE A 200 -1.49 -0.37 20.78
N ALA A 201 -2.54 0.18 21.39
CA ALA A 201 -3.84 0.38 20.76
C ALA A 201 -4.29 1.84 20.92
N MET A 202 -4.58 2.52 19.81
CA MET A 202 -5.06 3.89 19.83
C MET A 202 -6.23 4.15 18.87
N GLY A 203 -7.29 4.76 19.41
CA GLY A 203 -8.48 5.20 18.69
C GLY A 203 -9.73 4.35 18.96
N TYR A 204 -10.88 4.78 18.44
CA TYR A 204 -12.19 4.21 18.80
C TYR A 204 -12.31 2.73 18.37
N LYS A 205 -12.47 1.84 19.37
CA LYS A 205 -12.50 0.37 19.21
C LYS A 205 -11.25 -0.25 18.57
N SER A 206 -10.12 0.46 18.55
CA SER A 206 -8.85 -0.15 18.11
C SER A 206 -8.47 -1.33 19.01
N LYS A 207 -7.93 -2.39 18.43
CA LYS A 207 -7.60 -3.62 19.18
C LYS A 207 -6.25 -4.19 18.76
N SER A 208 -5.32 -4.28 19.70
CA SER A 208 -4.03 -4.94 19.51
C SER A 208 -3.93 -6.17 20.42
N THR A 209 -3.80 -7.37 19.84
CA THR A 209 -3.72 -8.64 20.58
C THR A 209 -2.39 -9.37 20.39
N GLY A 210 -1.66 -9.08 19.32
CA GLY A 210 -0.32 -9.66 19.11
C GLY A 210 0.71 -9.08 20.08
N GLU A 211 1.73 -9.87 20.44
CA GLU A 211 2.90 -9.36 21.15
C GLU A 211 3.59 -8.28 20.32
N GLY A 212 3.91 -7.13 20.91
CA GLY A 212 4.55 -6.00 20.22
C GLY A 212 3.71 -5.38 19.10
N ALA A 213 2.44 -5.77 18.96
CA ALA A 213 1.59 -5.35 17.86
C ALA A 213 1.04 -3.93 18.10
N ILE A 214 0.82 -3.20 17.02
CA ILE A 214 0.37 -1.81 17.06
C ILE A 214 -0.92 -1.67 16.24
N ALA A 215 -2.00 -1.23 16.89
CA ALA A 215 -3.26 -0.88 16.25
C ALA A 215 -3.52 0.62 16.42
N PHE A 216 -3.53 1.37 15.32
CA PHE A 216 -3.77 2.83 15.31
C PHE A 216 -4.93 3.16 14.37
N GLY A 217 -6.12 3.46 14.88
CA GLY A 217 -7.23 3.80 13.99
C GLY A 217 -8.58 3.76 14.66
N THR A 218 -9.60 3.75 13.81
CA THR A 218 -11.00 3.80 14.22
C THR A 218 -11.82 2.79 13.44
N VAL A 219 -12.98 2.49 13.97
CA VAL A 219 -14.03 1.70 13.32
C VAL A 219 -14.90 2.58 12.42
N GLN A 220 -15.44 2.01 11.33
CA GLN A 220 -16.49 2.64 10.54
C GLN A 220 -17.76 2.80 11.39
N VAL A 221 -18.42 3.95 11.30
CA VAL A 221 -19.72 4.19 11.96
C VAL A 221 -20.81 4.34 10.90
N ASP A 222 -21.99 3.79 11.16
CA ASP A 222 -23.17 3.99 10.33
C ASP A 222 -23.78 5.40 10.56
N THR A 223 -24.83 5.73 9.81
CA THR A 223 -25.53 7.02 9.91
C THR A 223 -26.19 7.25 11.29
N ALA A 224 -26.46 6.19 12.04
CA ALA A 224 -27.01 6.25 13.40
C ALA A 224 -25.91 6.31 14.48
N GLY A 225 -24.63 6.28 14.10
CA GLY A 225 -23.48 6.30 15.00
C GLY A 225 -23.09 4.91 15.54
N ASN A 226 -23.70 3.83 15.06
CA ASN A 226 -23.30 2.49 15.48
C ASN A 226 -22.00 2.07 14.78
N PRO A 227 -21.02 1.54 15.52
CA PRO A 227 -19.78 1.04 14.95
C PRO A 227 -20.01 -0.27 14.20
N SER A 228 -19.35 -0.41 13.05
CA SER A 228 -19.20 -1.64 12.28
C SER A 228 -18.55 -2.77 13.10
N SER A 229 -18.77 -4.01 12.68
CA SER A 229 -18.06 -5.19 13.21
C SER A 229 -16.57 -5.18 12.83
N LEU A 230 -16.20 -4.52 11.73
CA LEU A 230 -14.83 -4.43 11.25
C LEU A 230 -14.12 -3.25 11.91
N ILE A 231 -13.24 -3.54 12.87
CA ILE A 231 -12.44 -2.57 13.63
C ILE A 231 -10.99 -2.51 13.13
N THR A 232 -10.24 -1.48 13.54
CA THR A 232 -8.78 -1.49 13.36
C THR A 232 -8.17 -2.50 14.31
N GLN A 233 -7.47 -3.49 13.78
CA GLN A 233 -7.02 -4.63 14.57
C GLN A 233 -5.64 -5.14 14.18
N ALA A 234 -4.77 -5.35 15.18
CA ALA A 234 -3.45 -5.95 15.01
C ALA A 234 -3.35 -7.26 15.80
N GLU A 235 -3.52 -8.41 15.15
CA GLU A 235 -3.52 -9.71 15.83
C GLU A 235 -2.20 -10.48 15.75
N GLY A 236 -1.44 -10.32 14.66
CA GLY A 236 -0.14 -10.98 14.50
C GLY A 236 0.92 -10.37 15.41
N ALA A 237 1.85 -11.17 15.93
CA ALA A 237 2.97 -10.64 16.71
C ALA A 237 3.84 -9.70 15.85
N TYR A 238 4.27 -8.58 16.44
CA TYR A 238 4.99 -7.48 15.81
C TYR A 238 4.29 -6.90 14.56
N SER A 239 2.97 -7.07 14.44
CA SER A 239 2.22 -6.54 13.32
C SER A 239 1.80 -5.09 13.54
N PHE A 240 1.56 -4.38 12.44
CA PHE A 240 1.15 -2.97 12.45
C PHE A 240 -0.13 -2.79 11.63
N ALA A 241 -1.22 -2.37 12.28
CA ALA A 241 -2.47 -2.04 11.63
C ALA A 241 -2.81 -0.56 11.86
N ALA A 242 -2.93 0.23 10.79
CA ALA A 242 -3.28 1.64 10.89
C ALA A 242 -4.35 2.10 9.90
N GLY A 243 -5.30 2.92 10.34
CA GLY A 243 -6.38 3.46 9.50
C GLY A 243 -7.75 2.85 9.78
N LEU A 244 -8.77 3.32 9.06
CA LEU A 244 -10.17 2.95 9.27
C LEU A 244 -10.40 1.46 9.00
N SER A 245 -10.62 0.65 10.04
CA SER A 245 -10.84 -0.79 9.91
C SER A 245 -9.71 -1.58 9.22
N ALA A 246 -8.45 -1.11 9.32
CA ALA A 246 -7.28 -1.88 8.87
C ALA A 246 -7.03 -3.10 9.77
N ARG A 247 -6.67 -4.26 9.19
CA ARG A 247 -6.53 -5.50 9.94
C ARG A 247 -5.29 -6.31 9.56
N THR A 248 -4.56 -6.76 10.56
CA THR A 248 -3.65 -7.90 10.46
C THR A 248 -4.21 -9.05 11.29
N THR A 249 -4.13 -10.30 10.80
CA THR A 249 -4.62 -11.48 11.53
C THR A 249 -3.51 -12.20 12.29
N VAL A 250 -3.87 -13.20 13.10
CA VAL A 250 -2.93 -14.00 13.92
C VAL A 250 -1.78 -14.60 13.10
N ALA A 251 -2.05 -15.01 11.85
CA ALA A 251 -1.01 -15.54 10.95
C ALA A 251 -0.06 -14.45 10.41
N GLY A 252 -0.40 -13.17 10.59
CA GLY A 252 0.34 -12.00 10.11
C GLY A 252 1.50 -11.56 11.02
N PHE A 253 2.38 -12.48 11.43
CA PHE A 253 3.61 -12.09 12.15
C PHE A 253 4.43 -11.08 11.32
N GLY A 254 4.81 -9.95 11.93
CA GLY A 254 5.58 -8.89 11.28
C GLY A 254 4.87 -8.22 10.09
N SER A 255 3.57 -8.43 9.94
CA SER A 255 2.79 -7.91 8.81
C SER A 255 2.35 -6.46 9.03
N ILE A 256 2.09 -5.76 7.92
CA ILE A 256 1.70 -4.35 7.93
C ILE A 256 0.40 -4.17 7.12
N SER A 257 -0.58 -3.49 7.70
CA SER A 257 -1.85 -3.11 7.06
C SER A 257 -2.14 -1.64 7.31
N ILE A 258 -2.08 -0.79 6.28
CA ILE A 258 -2.26 0.66 6.39
C ILE A 258 -3.37 1.13 5.45
N GLY A 259 -4.32 1.89 5.98
CA GLY A 259 -5.39 2.56 5.25
C GLY A 259 -6.78 2.00 5.53
N MET A 260 -7.73 2.23 4.63
CA MET A 260 -9.14 1.93 4.90
C MET A 260 -9.48 0.49 4.50
N LYS A 261 -9.97 -0.32 5.44
CA LYS A 261 -10.42 -1.71 5.19
C LYS A 261 -9.38 -2.54 4.44
N THR A 262 -8.11 -2.33 4.77
CA THR A 262 -7.03 -3.21 4.33
C THR A 262 -6.99 -4.44 5.24
N GLU A 263 -6.69 -5.60 4.65
CA GLU A 263 -6.57 -6.87 5.37
C GLU A 263 -5.29 -7.58 4.95
N THR A 264 -4.41 -7.86 5.91
CA THR A 264 -3.15 -8.57 5.71
C THR A 264 -3.14 -9.84 6.56
N ASN A 265 -3.08 -11.00 5.90
CA ASN A 265 -3.39 -12.28 6.52
C ASN A 265 -2.19 -13.21 6.74
N ASN A 266 -0.99 -12.82 6.31
CA ASN A 266 0.15 -13.73 6.34
C ASN A 266 1.48 -13.08 6.75
N TYR A 267 2.44 -13.95 7.06
CA TYR A 267 3.75 -13.61 7.58
C TYR A 267 4.49 -12.62 6.67
N GLY A 268 4.98 -11.52 7.26
CA GLY A 268 5.81 -10.52 6.57
C GLY A 268 5.14 -9.82 5.39
N ALA A 269 3.81 -9.92 5.26
CA ALA A 269 3.07 -9.31 4.17
C ALA A 269 2.79 -7.83 4.42
N LEU A 270 2.62 -7.08 3.33
CA LEU A 270 2.37 -5.64 3.33
C LEU A 270 1.07 -5.32 2.58
N SER A 271 0.19 -4.51 3.17
CA SER A 271 -1.00 -3.95 2.51
C SER A 271 -1.11 -2.45 2.80
N ILE A 272 -1.11 -1.61 1.76
CA ILE A 272 -1.24 -0.15 1.89
C ILE A 272 -2.31 0.35 0.92
N GLY A 273 -3.27 1.14 1.43
CA GLY A 273 -4.27 1.85 0.62
C GLY A 273 -5.70 1.58 1.07
N SER A 274 -6.59 1.11 0.18
CA SER A 274 -8.00 0.90 0.55
C SER A 274 -8.63 -0.36 -0.02
N PHE A 275 -9.39 -1.08 0.80
CA PHE A 275 -10.10 -2.31 0.38
C PHE A 275 -9.19 -3.41 -0.19
N ASN A 276 -7.91 -3.40 0.16
CA ASN A 276 -6.95 -4.40 -0.29
C ASN A 276 -7.01 -5.65 0.59
N LYS A 277 -6.76 -6.81 -0.01
CA LYS A 277 -6.59 -8.06 0.70
C LYS A 277 -5.28 -8.75 0.29
N CYS A 278 -4.39 -8.95 1.26
CA CYS A 278 -3.05 -9.50 1.09
C CYS A 278 -2.96 -10.84 1.85
N ASP A 279 -3.18 -11.93 1.13
CA ASP A 279 -3.23 -13.32 1.63
C ASP A 279 -1.90 -14.08 1.41
N GLY A 280 -0.95 -13.56 0.63
CA GLY A 280 0.32 -14.22 0.35
C GLY A 280 1.37 -14.09 1.46
N PHE A 281 2.29 -15.07 1.55
CA PHE A 281 3.48 -14.94 2.41
C PHE A 281 4.49 -14.00 1.77
N TYR A 282 5.04 -13.06 2.55
CA TYR A 282 5.99 -12.04 2.05
C TYR A 282 5.49 -11.24 0.84
N SER A 283 4.17 -11.13 0.66
CA SER A 283 3.57 -10.46 -0.49
C SER A 283 3.28 -8.98 -0.22
N SER A 284 3.12 -8.18 -1.27
CA SER A 284 2.83 -6.74 -1.16
C SER A 284 1.58 -6.34 -1.96
N THR A 285 0.66 -5.63 -1.33
CA THR A 285 -0.55 -5.10 -1.97
C THR A 285 -0.64 -3.60 -1.76
N ILE A 286 -0.51 -2.81 -2.82
CA ILE A 286 -0.48 -1.35 -2.73
C ILE A 286 -1.53 -0.76 -3.67
N GLY A 287 -2.38 0.15 -3.17
CA GLY A 287 -3.39 0.83 -3.96
C GLY A 287 -4.81 0.55 -3.49
N SER A 288 -5.76 0.26 -4.38
CA SER A 288 -7.17 0.10 -4.00
C SER A 288 -7.85 -1.10 -4.65
N HIS A 289 -8.63 -1.85 -3.86
CA HIS A 289 -9.36 -3.05 -4.30
C HIS A 289 -8.46 -4.16 -4.87
N CYS A 290 -7.18 -4.17 -4.50
CA CYS A 290 -6.24 -5.17 -4.99
C CYS A 290 -6.29 -6.46 -4.17
N TYR A 291 -6.00 -7.59 -4.83
CA TYR A 291 -5.94 -8.91 -4.21
C TYR A 291 -4.62 -9.62 -4.50
N THR A 292 -3.92 -10.04 -3.46
CA THR A 292 -2.63 -10.73 -3.59
C THR A 292 -2.66 -12.02 -2.79
N ASN A 293 -2.62 -13.17 -3.45
CA ASN A 293 -2.65 -14.50 -2.81
C ASN A 293 -1.33 -15.26 -2.96
N GLY A 294 -0.61 -15.02 -4.06
CA GLY A 294 0.66 -15.69 -4.34
C GLY A 294 1.73 -15.40 -3.28
N TYR A 295 2.60 -16.37 -3.02
CA TYR A 295 3.73 -16.13 -2.12
C TYR A 295 4.76 -15.28 -2.87
N TYR A 296 5.40 -14.34 -2.18
CA TYR A 296 6.34 -13.38 -2.78
C TYR A 296 5.74 -12.52 -3.90
N SER A 297 4.41 -12.51 -4.07
CA SER A 297 3.77 -11.80 -5.17
C SER A 297 3.46 -10.35 -4.81
N SER A 298 3.15 -9.53 -5.82
CA SER A 298 2.83 -8.12 -5.63
C SER A 298 1.71 -7.64 -6.54
N ALA A 299 0.75 -6.90 -5.99
CA ALA A 299 -0.29 -6.18 -6.74
C ALA A 299 -0.23 -4.67 -6.42
N ILE A 300 -0.06 -3.82 -7.44
CA ILE A 300 0.19 -2.38 -7.27
C ILE A 300 -0.69 -1.56 -8.24
N GLY A 301 -1.77 -0.95 -7.74
CA GLY A 301 -2.66 -0.15 -8.58
C GLY A 301 -4.12 -0.15 -8.13
N PHE A 302 -5.06 -0.31 -9.07
CA PHE A 302 -6.49 -0.36 -8.80
C PHE A 302 -7.08 -1.66 -9.33
N ALA A 303 -7.75 -2.44 -8.46
CA ALA A 303 -8.40 -3.70 -8.80
C ALA A 303 -7.45 -4.77 -9.39
N ASP A 304 -6.16 -4.70 -9.06
CA ASP A 304 -5.17 -5.66 -9.55
C ASP A 304 -5.22 -6.99 -8.76
N THR A 305 -4.83 -8.08 -9.41
CA THR A 305 -4.78 -9.42 -8.80
C THR A 305 -3.46 -10.14 -9.07
N ALA A 306 -2.74 -10.55 -8.02
CA ALA A 306 -1.50 -11.32 -8.11
C ALA A 306 -1.60 -12.64 -7.32
N ASN A 307 -2.02 -13.72 -8.00
CA ASN A 307 -2.30 -15.02 -7.38
C ASN A 307 -1.21 -16.07 -7.57
N GLY A 308 -0.37 -15.93 -8.60
CA GLY A 308 0.74 -16.88 -8.80
C GLY A 308 1.88 -16.67 -7.80
N LEU A 309 2.60 -17.74 -7.47
CA LEU A 309 3.87 -17.66 -6.74
C LEU A 309 4.82 -16.71 -7.50
N GLY A 310 5.39 -15.70 -6.83
CA GLY A 310 6.27 -14.71 -7.44
C GLY A 310 5.61 -13.80 -8.50
N ALA A 311 4.28 -13.79 -8.61
CA ALA A 311 3.58 -13.02 -9.63
C ALA A 311 3.62 -11.50 -9.37
N LEU A 312 3.56 -10.71 -10.44
CA LEU A 312 3.54 -9.25 -10.38
C LEU A 312 2.38 -8.69 -11.20
N ALA A 313 1.45 -7.98 -10.56
CA ALA A 313 0.39 -7.24 -11.22
C ALA A 313 0.51 -5.74 -10.94
N ILE A 314 0.58 -4.89 -11.98
CA ILE A 314 0.66 -3.43 -11.82
C ILE A 314 -0.27 -2.73 -12.82
N GLY A 315 -1.23 -1.93 -12.34
CA GLY A 315 -1.97 -0.99 -13.16
C GLY A 315 -3.44 -0.82 -12.78
N PHE A 316 -4.33 -1.07 -13.75
CA PHE A 316 -5.78 -1.04 -13.54
C PHE A 316 -6.37 -2.35 -14.01
N ASN A 317 -6.95 -3.12 -13.09
CA ASN A 317 -7.55 -4.42 -13.37
C ASN A 317 -6.57 -5.39 -14.05
N SER A 318 -5.28 -5.31 -13.71
CA SER A 318 -4.24 -6.24 -14.16
C SER A 318 -4.24 -7.51 -13.34
N LYS A 319 -4.02 -8.66 -13.99
CA LYS A 319 -4.17 -9.98 -13.38
C LYS A 319 -2.99 -10.87 -13.74
N ALA A 320 -2.16 -11.18 -12.76
CA ALA A 320 -1.06 -12.15 -12.86
C ALA A 320 -1.41 -13.39 -12.02
N ILE A 321 -1.89 -14.45 -12.67
CA ILE A 321 -2.37 -15.67 -12.00
C ILE A 321 -1.46 -16.89 -12.20
N GLY A 322 -0.59 -16.87 -13.22
CA GLY A 322 0.44 -17.90 -13.40
C GLY A 322 1.61 -17.71 -12.42
N GLU A 323 2.29 -18.79 -12.07
CA GLU A 323 3.54 -18.71 -11.31
C GLU A 323 4.60 -17.93 -12.10
N ASN A 324 5.32 -17.02 -11.42
CA ASN A 324 6.27 -16.07 -11.98
C ASN A 324 5.70 -15.20 -13.12
N ALA A 325 4.37 -15.08 -13.20
CA ALA A 325 3.72 -14.30 -14.24
C ALA A 325 3.79 -12.79 -13.94
N VAL A 326 3.99 -12.00 -14.99
CA VAL A 326 3.99 -10.53 -14.93
C VAL A 326 2.84 -9.98 -15.74
N ALA A 327 2.00 -9.13 -15.16
CA ALA A 327 0.91 -8.41 -15.81
C ALA A 327 1.03 -6.91 -15.49
N ILE A 328 1.43 -6.09 -16.47
CA ILE A 328 1.62 -4.65 -16.28
C ILE A 328 0.78 -3.89 -17.32
N GLY A 329 -0.11 -3.03 -16.86
CA GLY A 329 -0.93 -2.15 -17.70
C GLY A 329 -2.41 -2.15 -17.33
N VAL A 330 -3.27 -1.84 -18.30
CA VAL A 330 -4.73 -1.79 -18.09
C VAL A 330 -5.33 -3.06 -18.66
N SER A 331 -6.01 -3.83 -17.82
CA SER A 331 -6.59 -5.13 -18.21
C SER A 331 -5.56 -6.10 -18.80
N ALA A 332 -4.30 -6.03 -18.37
CA ALA A 332 -3.29 -7.02 -18.75
C ALA A 332 -3.55 -8.33 -17.99
N PHE A 333 -3.49 -9.47 -18.68
CA PHE A 333 -3.78 -10.77 -18.10
C PHE A 333 -2.68 -11.79 -18.40
N SER A 334 -1.94 -12.19 -17.38
CA SER A 334 -0.85 -13.17 -17.48
C SER A 334 -1.22 -14.42 -16.69
N SER A 335 -1.34 -15.55 -17.39
CA SER A 335 -1.87 -16.82 -16.83
C SER A 335 -1.02 -18.05 -17.11
N GLY A 336 -0.04 -17.97 -18.01
CA GLY A 336 0.94 -19.04 -18.19
C GLY A 336 2.03 -19.02 -17.11
N PHE A 337 2.70 -20.15 -16.93
CA PHE A 337 3.92 -20.21 -16.12
C PHE A 337 4.99 -19.29 -16.73
N ALA A 338 5.58 -18.40 -15.93
CA ALA A 338 6.58 -17.41 -16.35
C ALA A 338 6.17 -16.55 -17.56
N SER A 339 4.86 -16.27 -17.71
CA SER A 339 4.35 -15.47 -18.83
C SER A 339 4.39 -13.96 -18.54
N ASN A 340 4.49 -13.13 -19.59
CA ASN A 340 4.60 -11.68 -19.49
C ASN A 340 3.52 -10.98 -20.33
N ALA A 341 2.59 -10.28 -19.69
CA ALA A 341 1.55 -9.47 -20.33
C ALA A 341 1.79 -7.98 -20.03
N LEU A 342 2.22 -7.21 -21.02
CA LEU A 342 2.68 -5.83 -20.86
C LEU A 342 1.92 -4.88 -21.81
N GLY A 343 0.96 -4.11 -21.29
CA GLY A 343 0.21 -3.10 -22.07
C GLY A 343 -1.30 -3.07 -21.82
N PHE A 344 -2.07 -2.66 -22.82
CA PHE A 344 -3.52 -2.48 -22.72
C PHE A 344 -4.27 -3.64 -23.37
N ASN A 345 -5.10 -4.34 -22.58
CA ASN A 345 -5.86 -5.52 -23.02
C ASN A 345 -4.99 -6.59 -23.70
N VAL A 346 -3.86 -6.92 -23.08
CA VAL A 346 -2.95 -7.98 -23.56
C VAL A 346 -3.09 -9.25 -22.72
N ILE A 347 -2.99 -10.41 -23.36
CA ILE A 347 -3.17 -11.72 -22.71
C ILE A 347 -1.95 -12.62 -22.96
N ALA A 348 -1.16 -12.91 -21.93
CA ALA A 348 -0.10 -13.92 -22.01
C ALA A 348 -0.59 -15.21 -21.33
N SER A 349 -1.14 -16.15 -22.09
CA SER A 349 -1.74 -17.39 -21.56
C SER A 349 -0.98 -18.67 -21.90
N GLY A 350 0.06 -18.60 -22.74
CA GLY A 350 1.01 -19.69 -22.90
C GLY A 350 2.14 -19.63 -21.87
N ASP A 351 2.71 -20.77 -21.51
CA ASP A 351 3.89 -20.83 -20.65
C ASP A 351 5.10 -20.18 -21.35
N ALA A 352 5.96 -19.52 -20.58
CA ALA A 352 7.12 -18.76 -21.04
C ALA A 352 6.81 -17.77 -22.18
N SER A 353 5.56 -17.34 -22.32
CA SER A 353 5.09 -16.49 -23.43
C SER A 353 5.12 -15.01 -23.08
N THR A 354 5.18 -14.13 -24.08
CA THR A 354 5.18 -12.68 -23.91
C THR A 354 4.16 -12.03 -24.84
N ALA A 355 3.21 -11.27 -24.28
CA ALA A 355 2.26 -10.43 -25.00
C ALA A 355 2.55 -8.96 -24.66
N PHE A 356 2.85 -8.13 -25.66
CA PHE A 356 3.25 -6.74 -25.48
C PHE A 356 2.45 -5.77 -26.38
N GLY A 357 2.03 -4.63 -25.83
CA GLY A 357 1.41 -3.53 -26.59
C GLY A 357 -0.10 -3.42 -26.36
N HIS A 358 -0.89 -3.53 -27.43
CA HIS A 358 -2.33 -3.23 -27.43
C HIS A 358 -3.12 -4.36 -28.10
N TYR A 359 -4.11 -4.96 -27.41
CA TYR A 359 -4.98 -6.03 -27.94
C TYR A 359 -4.22 -7.17 -28.65
N VAL A 360 -3.35 -7.86 -27.91
CA VAL A 360 -2.66 -9.06 -28.39
C VAL A 360 -2.75 -10.20 -27.38
N SER A 361 -2.73 -11.44 -27.87
CA SER A 361 -2.75 -12.62 -27.02
C SER A 361 -1.82 -13.71 -27.53
N THR A 362 -1.07 -14.32 -26.62
CA THR A 362 -0.27 -15.52 -26.93
C THR A 362 -1.11 -16.76 -27.08
N ASN A 363 -2.42 -16.71 -26.79
CA ASN A 363 -3.41 -17.73 -27.15
C ASN A 363 -3.02 -19.15 -26.72
N GLY A 364 -2.48 -19.28 -25.50
CA GLY A 364 -2.05 -20.55 -24.91
C GLY A 364 -0.79 -21.15 -25.54
N LYS A 365 -0.08 -20.43 -26.41
CA LYS A 365 1.09 -20.95 -27.12
C LYS A 365 2.36 -20.81 -26.29
N LEU A 366 2.98 -21.95 -25.98
CA LEU A 366 4.28 -22.05 -25.30
C LEU A 366 5.33 -21.21 -26.03
N GLY A 367 6.09 -20.39 -25.29
CA GLY A 367 7.23 -19.63 -25.80
C GLY A 367 6.88 -18.57 -26.86
N ALA A 368 5.61 -18.31 -27.13
CA ALA A 368 5.22 -17.32 -28.13
C ALA A 368 5.51 -15.90 -27.64
N PHE A 369 6.04 -15.06 -28.53
CA PHE A 369 6.19 -13.63 -28.34
C PHE A 369 5.28 -12.90 -29.33
N ILE A 370 4.40 -12.02 -28.85
CA ILE A 370 3.55 -11.19 -29.69
C ILE A 370 3.62 -9.71 -29.30
N TYR A 371 3.85 -8.86 -30.30
CA TYR A 371 3.74 -7.40 -30.20
C TYR A 371 2.53 -6.91 -31.01
N GLY A 372 1.80 -5.91 -30.51
CA GLY A 372 0.78 -5.19 -31.30
C GLY A 372 0.72 -3.70 -31.01
N ASP A 373 0.69 -2.89 -32.07
CA ASP A 373 0.49 -1.44 -31.99
C ASP A 373 -0.99 -1.05 -31.73
N ALA A 374 -1.31 0.24 -31.63
CA ALA A 374 -2.67 0.71 -31.37
C ALA A 374 -3.59 0.78 -32.61
N SER A 375 -3.21 0.19 -33.75
CA SER A 375 -3.94 0.34 -35.02
C SER A 375 -5.31 -0.36 -35.07
N THR A 376 -5.59 -1.29 -34.15
CA THR A 376 -6.90 -1.96 -34.04
C THR A 376 -7.25 -2.30 -32.60
N LEU A 377 -8.55 -2.54 -32.37
CA LEU A 377 -9.12 -3.09 -31.13
C LEU A 377 -9.41 -4.61 -31.24
N ASN A 378 -9.17 -5.21 -32.41
CA ASN A 378 -9.29 -6.65 -32.58
C ASN A 378 -8.08 -7.35 -31.96
N THR A 379 -8.33 -8.34 -31.11
CA THR A 379 -7.24 -9.09 -30.47
C THR A 379 -6.51 -9.94 -31.51
N THR A 380 -5.22 -9.70 -31.69
CA THR A 380 -4.37 -10.55 -32.54
C THR A 380 -3.89 -11.75 -31.72
N LEU A 381 -4.01 -12.95 -32.28
CA LEU A 381 -3.70 -14.20 -31.59
C LEU A 381 -2.45 -14.87 -32.19
N SER A 382 -1.52 -15.28 -31.35
CA SER A 382 -0.46 -16.21 -31.76
C SER A 382 -1.07 -17.51 -32.29
N THR A 383 -0.50 -18.05 -33.37
CA THR A 383 -1.02 -19.24 -34.05
C THR A 383 -0.16 -20.48 -33.78
N LEU A 384 1.13 -20.29 -33.47
CA LEU A 384 2.10 -21.36 -33.24
C LEU A 384 2.87 -21.16 -31.92
N GLU A 385 3.40 -22.25 -31.39
CA GLU A 385 4.38 -22.22 -30.30
C GLU A 385 5.71 -21.64 -30.77
N ASN A 386 6.46 -21.03 -29.86
CA ASN A 386 7.78 -20.42 -30.10
C ASN A 386 7.81 -19.40 -31.25
N GLN A 387 6.65 -18.83 -31.59
CA GLN A 387 6.51 -17.87 -32.68
C GLN A 387 6.82 -16.46 -32.19
N PHE A 388 7.60 -15.71 -32.97
CA PHE A 388 7.66 -14.26 -32.88
C PHE A 388 6.64 -13.65 -33.86
N MET A 389 5.59 -13.03 -33.33
CA MET A 389 4.53 -12.38 -34.11
C MET A 389 4.53 -10.88 -33.82
N VAL A 390 4.43 -10.07 -34.86
CA VAL A 390 4.36 -8.61 -34.71
C VAL A 390 3.20 -8.10 -35.54
N ARG A 391 2.40 -7.20 -34.96
CA ARG A 391 1.43 -6.36 -35.66
C ARG A 391 1.87 -4.90 -35.53
N ALA A 392 2.50 -4.38 -36.58
CA ALA A 392 2.82 -2.96 -36.72
C ALA A 392 2.29 -2.45 -38.07
N SER A 393 1.20 -1.68 -38.04
CA SER A 393 0.64 -1.06 -39.26
C SER A 393 1.59 -0.03 -39.89
N GLY A 394 2.56 0.46 -39.10
CA GLY A 394 3.66 1.31 -39.54
C GLY A 394 4.86 0.57 -40.15
N GLY A 395 4.81 -0.76 -40.28
CA GLY A 395 5.84 -1.56 -40.95
C GLY A 395 6.96 -2.02 -40.02
N TYR A 396 7.95 -2.72 -40.59
CA TYR A 396 9.09 -3.28 -39.85
C TYR A 396 10.41 -2.77 -40.42
N VAL A 397 11.33 -2.38 -39.55
CA VAL A 397 12.72 -2.06 -39.91
C VAL A 397 13.65 -2.91 -39.06
N TYR A 398 14.47 -3.74 -39.70
CA TYR A 398 15.54 -4.48 -39.05
C TYR A 398 16.87 -3.84 -39.43
N TYR A 399 17.56 -3.25 -38.46
CA TYR A 399 18.93 -2.78 -38.62
C TYR A 399 19.90 -3.94 -38.41
N THR A 400 20.90 -4.04 -39.28
CA THR A 400 21.94 -5.07 -39.22
C THR A 400 23.34 -4.48 -38.98
N ASP A 401 23.46 -3.15 -38.99
CA ASP A 401 24.69 -2.40 -38.70
C ASP A 401 24.52 -1.55 -37.43
N PRO A 402 25.37 -1.71 -36.39
CA PRO A 402 25.31 -0.90 -35.16
C PRO A 402 25.58 0.59 -35.38
N LEU A 403 26.21 0.99 -36.49
CA LEU A 403 26.48 2.39 -36.79
C LEU A 403 25.34 3.08 -37.55
N LEU A 404 24.34 2.33 -38.02
CA LEU A 404 23.25 2.82 -38.90
C LEU A 404 23.78 3.47 -40.19
N LEU A 405 25.01 3.15 -40.61
CA LEU A 405 25.69 3.78 -41.73
C LEU A 405 25.55 2.97 -43.03
N GLU A 406 25.43 1.65 -42.93
CA GLU A 406 25.21 0.78 -44.09
C GLU A 406 23.72 0.50 -44.33
N ILE A 407 23.34 0.55 -45.61
CA ILE A 407 21.98 0.33 -46.12
C ILE A 407 21.59 -1.16 -46.06
N ASN A 408 21.99 -1.92 -45.04
CA ASN A 408 21.74 -3.36 -44.93
C ASN A 408 20.41 -3.68 -44.21
N THR A 409 19.40 -2.81 -44.37
CA THR A 409 18.12 -2.98 -43.66
C THR A 409 17.22 -3.97 -44.37
N MET A 410 16.61 -4.89 -43.63
CA MET A 410 15.39 -5.56 -44.08
C MET A 410 14.22 -4.68 -43.69
N TYR A 411 13.46 -4.21 -44.67
CA TYR A 411 12.36 -3.28 -44.48
C TYR A 411 11.07 -3.86 -45.05
N LEU A 412 10.00 -3.91 -44.26
CA LEU A 412 8.66 -4.20 -44.77
C LEU A 412 7.85 -2.91 -44.75
N SER A 413 7.57 -2.37 -45.94
CA SER A 413 6.87 -1.10 -46.10
C SER A 413 5.42 -1.17 -45.62
N PRO A 414 4.97 -0.27 -44.74
CA PRO A 414 3.58 -0.22 -44.30
C PRO A 414 2.61 0.18 -45.41
N LEU A 415 3.06 1.02 -46.34
CA LEU A 415 2.20 1.62 -47.36
C LEU A 415 1.98 0.66 -48.54
N SER A 416 3.01 -0.07 -48.94
CA SER A 416 2.98 -0.95 -50.11
C SER A 416 2.96 -2.45 -49.79
N GLY A 417 3.30 -2.84 -48.55
CA GLY A 417 3.48 -4.24 -48.16
C GLY A 417 4.65 -4.93 -48.86
N ASN A 418 5.59 -4.14 -49.38
CA ASN A 418 6.76 -4.60 -50.12
C ASN A 418 7.93 -4.89 -49.18
N LEU A 419 8.65 -5.98 -49.42
CA LEU A 419 9.88 -6.35 -48.72
C LEU A 419 11.10 -5.76 -49.45
N GLY A 420 11.75 -4.79 -48.82
CA GLY A 420 13.06 -4.28 -49.22
C GLY A 420 14.19 -5.02 -48.49
N VAL A 421 15.18 -5.51 -49.23
CA VAL A 421 16.48 -5.92 -48.69
C VAL A 421 17.51 -4.91 -49.17
N GLY A 422 17.93 -4.06 -48.26
CA GLY A 422 18.80 -2.92 -48.52
C GLY A 422 18.15 -1.72 -49.21
N TRP A 423 16.82 -1.64 -49.11
CA TRP A 423 16.01 -0.49 -49.52
C TRP A 423 15.07 -0.04 -48.41
N SER A 424 14.99 1.27 -48.16
CA SER A 424 13.99 1.88 -47.28
C SER A 424 12.70 2.28 -47.99
N ASN A 425 12.65 2.18 -49.32
CA ASN A 425 11.46 2.46 -50.14
C ASN A 425 11.34 1.48 -51.33
N PRO A 426 11.03 0.20 -51.08
CA PRO A 426 10.97 -0.84 -52.10
C PRO A 426 9.86 -0.61 -53.14
N GLN A 427 10.22 -0.61 -54.42
CA GLN A 427 9.32 -0.36 -55.55
C GLN A 427 8.64 -1.64 -56.10
N ALA A 428 9.12 -2.81 -55.67
CA ALA A 428 8.56 -4.12 -56.02
C ALA A 428 8.19 -4.93 -54.78
N LYS A 429 7.40 -6.00 -54.94
CA LYS A 429 6.96 -6.85 -53.82
C LYS A 429 8.13 -7.42 -53.01
N VAL A 430 9.20 -7.79 -53.69
CA VAL A 430 10.52 -8.05 -53.12
C VAL A 430 11.50 -7.22 -53.94
N ASP A 431 12.20 -6.30 -53.29
CA ASP A 431 13.15 -5.38 -53.91
C ASP A 431 14.50 -5.53 -53.20
N ILE A 432 15.54 -5.92 -53.94
CA ILE A 432 16.85 -6.27 -53.38
C ILE A 432 17.88 -5.30 -53.95
N ASN A 433 18.52 -4.54 -53.06
CA ASN A 433 19.69 -3.72 -53.38
C ASN A 433 20.95 -4.59 -53.29
N GLY A 434 21.22 -5.36 -54.33
CA GLY A 434 22.37 -6.28 -54.37
C GLY A 434 22.03 -7.61 -55.04
N SER A 435 22.88 -8.61 -54.82
CA SER A 435 22.75 -9.92 -55.47
C SER A 435 21.71 -10.83 -54.80
N LEU A 436 20.96 -11.58 -55.60
CA LEU A 436 20.11 -12.69 -55.16
C LEU A 436 20.82 -14.02 -55.38
N ARG A 437 21.01 -14.83 -54.33
CA ARG A 437 21.50 -16.21 -54.45
C ARG A 437 20.37 -17.20 -54.19
N VAL A 438 20.19 -18.16 -55.09
CA VAL A 438 19.16 -19.21 -54.96
C VAL A 438 19.82 -20.52 -54.54
N ASN A 439 19.39 -21.06 -53.39
CA ASN A 439 20.01 -22.21 -52.71
C ASN A 439 21.52 -21.97 -52.46
N SER A 440 22.36 -22.97 -52.72
CA SER A 440 23.82 -22.87 -52.74
C SER A 440 24.39 -22.60 -54.14
N GLY A 441 23.55 -22.34 -55.14
CA GLY A 441 23.89 -22.25 -56.56
C GLY A 441 24.20 -20.83 -57.05
N THR A 442 23.79 -20.54 -58.30
CA THR A 442 24.04 -19.31 -59.05
C THR A 442 23.64 -18.07 -58.25
N THR A 443 24.61 -17.16 -58.10
CA THR A 443 24.36 -15.80 -57.64
C THR A 443 23.95 -14.97 -58.86
N PHE A 444 22.79 -14.35 -58.77
CA PHE A 444 22.34 -13.36 -59.73
C PHE A 444 22.70 -11.99 -59.19
N ASN A 445 23.71 -11.34 -59.78
CA ASN A 445 24.12 -10.01 -59.33
C ASN A 445 23.09 -8.95 -59.72
N LYS A 446 22.48 -9.16 -60.88
CA LYS A 446 21.39 -8.35 -61.39
C LYS A 446 20.51 -9.20 -62.28
N ILE A 447 19.20 -9.00 -62.20
CA ILE A 447 18.21 -9.64 -63.07
C ILE A 447 17.33 -8.51 -63.62
N GLU A 448 17.19 -8.46 -64.93
CA GLU A 448 16.25 -7.59 -65.63
C GLU A 448 15.37 -8.45 -66.52
N GLY A 449 14.11 -8.08 -66.66
CA GLY A 449 13.20 -8.75 -67.57
C GLY A 449 12.09 -7.83 -67.99
N SER A 450 11.63 -7.99 -69.23
CA SER A 450 10.52 -7.21 -69.75
C SER A 450 9.89 -7.92 -70.96
N SER A 451 8.77 -7.37 -71.40
CA SER A 451 8.09 -7.74 -72.62
C SER A 451 8.14 -6.57 -73.61
N SER A 452 8.29 -6.83 -74.90
CA SER A 452 8.15 -5.78 -75.91
C SER A 452 7.46 -6.29 -77.16
N VAL A 453 6.61 -5.44 -77.74
CA VAL A 453 5.89 -5.75 -78.97
C VAL A 453 6.86 -5.65 -80.14
N VAL A 454 7.01 -6.73 -80.90
CA VAL A 454 7.75 -6.75 -82.16
C VAL A 454 6.86 -6.29 -83.31
N GLY A 455 5.55 -6.55 -83.20
CA GLY A 455 4.53 -6.19 -84.18
C GLY A 455 4.45 -7.19 -85.33
N THR A 456 3.83 -6.76 -86.44
CA THR A 456 3.76 -7.57 -87.67
C THR A 456 5.05 -7.41 -88.50
N ASN A 457 5.30 -8.39 -89.36
CA ASN A 457 6.24 -8.24 -90.46
C ASN A 457 5.48 -8.25 -91.79
N LEU A 458 5.34 -7.08 -92.39
CA LEU A 458 4.59 -6.85 -93.63
C LEU A 458 5.46 -6.98 -94.89
N ILE A 459 6.78 -7.15 -94.72
CA ILE A 459 7.75 -7.39 -95.77
C ILE A 459 8.49 -8.67 -95.38
N GLY A 460 8.51 -9.67 -96.27
CA GLY A 460 9.20 -10.94 -96.03
C GLY A 460 10.65 -10.77 -95.56
N GLY A 461 11.09 -11.62 -94.62
CA GLY A 461 12.49 -11.66 -94.18
C GLY A 461 12.67 -11.72 -92.67
N VAL A 462 13.90 -11.46 -92.22
CA VAL A 462 14.26 -11.40 -90.80
C VAL A 462 13.82 -10.06 -90.24
N LYS A 463 12.93 -10.07 -89.26
CA LYS A 463 12.63 -8.89 -88.46
C LYS A 463 13.64 -8.81 -87.33
N VAL A 464 14.28 -7.65 -87.19
CA VAL A 464 15.19 -7.35 -86.08
C VAL A 464 14.47 -6.46 -85.08
N SER A 465 14.36 -6.90 -83.84
CA SER A 465 13.86 -6.11 -82.72
C SER A 465 15.02 -5.80 -81.78
N ALA A 466 15.25 -4.51 -81.49
CA ALA A 466 16.25 -4.09 -80.52
C ALA A 466 15.63 -4.01 -79.13
N VAL A 467 16.29 -4.60 -78.15
CA VAL A 467 15.93 -4.54 -76.73
C VAL A 467 16.98 -3.73 -76.00
N VAL A 468 16.54 -2.72 -75.25
CA VAL A 468 17.38 -1.91 -74.38
C VAL A 468 17.09 -2.30 -72.94
N PHE A 469 18.12 -2.55 -72.15
CA PHE A 469 17.94 -2.83 -70.74
C PHE A 469 17.53 -1.56 -69.98
N PRO A 470 16.56 -1.64 -69.05
CA PRO A 470 16.14 -0.48 -68.25
C PRO A 470 17.30 0.21 -67.53
N THR A 471 18.24 -0.58 -67.02
CA THR A 471 19.51 -0.09 -66.49
C THR A 471 20.68 -0.94 -67.00
N PRO A 472 21.84 -0.36 -67.33
CA PRO A 472 22.99 -1.12 -67.85
C PRO A 472 23.48 -2.20 -66.89
N PHE A 473 23.88 -3.35 -67.44
CA PHE A 473 24.61 -4.39 -66.71
C PHE A 473 26.09 -4.00 -66.57
N ILE A 474 26.84 -4.67 -65.69
CA ILE A 474 28.29 -4.43 -65.49
C ILE A 474 29.08 -5.09 -66.64
N GLY A 475 28.69 -6.29 -67.06
CA GLY A 475 29.19 -7.05 -68.20
C GLY A 475 28.07 -7.49 -69.14
N THR A 476 28.38 -8.38 -70.10
CA THR A 476 27.36 -8.94 -70.99
C THR A 476 26.54 -10.00 -70.24
N PRO A 477 25.22 -9.80 -70.04
CA PRO A 477 24.40 -10.73 -69.28
C PRO A 477 24.10 -12.01 -70.08
N LYS A 478 23.71 -13.07 -69.39
CA LYS A 478 23.03 -14.22 -69.99
C LYS A 478 21.59 -13.83 -70.32
N ILE A 479 21.11 -14.21 -71.50
CA ILE A 479 19.81 -13.77 -72.01
C ILE A 479 19.00 -14.98 -72.43
N THR A 480 17.74 -15.03 -72.01
CA THR A 480 16.73 -15.95 -72.54
C THR A 480 15.61 -15.13 -73.14
N VAL A 481 15.16 -15.50 -74.34
CA VAL A 481 14.08 -14.84 -75.07
C VAL A 481 13.02 -15.87 -75.44
N THR A 482 11.77 -15.51 -75.23
CA THR A 482 10.60 -16.23 -75.72
C THR A 482 9.83 -15.32 -76.66
N VAL A 483 9.58 -15.79 -77.88
CA VAL A 483 8.67 -15.11 -78.80
C VAL A 483 7.29 -15.71 -78.65
N LYS A 484 6.28 -14.85 -78.53
CA LYS A 484 4.87 -15.22 -78.43
C LYS A 484 4.10 -14.61 -79.60
N GLY A 485 3.15 -15.37 -80.13
CA GLY A 485 2.25 -14.95 -81.20
C GLY A 485 0.82 -15.40 -80.92
N GLY A 486 -0.09 -15.13 -81.86
CA GLY A 486 -1.45 -15.64 -81.80
C GLY A 486 -1.51 -17.15 -82.10
N ASN A 487 -2.71 -17.71 -82.08
CA ASN A 487 -2.93 -19.12 -82.43
C ASN A 487 -2.87 -19.33 -83.95
N TYR A 488 -1.66 -19.33 -84.51
CA TYR A 488 -1.36 -19.58 -85.91
C TYR A 488 -0.41 -20.78 -86.02
N ASN A 489 -0.52 -21.57 -87.10
CA ASN A 489 0.37 -22.70 -87.36
C ASN A 489 1.74 -22.26 -87.94
N ASP A 490 2.18 -21.05 -87.59
CA ASP A 490 3.42 -20.47 -88.07
C ASP A 490 4.62 -21.04 -87.29
N VAL A 491 5.75 -21.25 -87.95
CA VAL A 491 6.97 -21.75 -87.33
C VAL A 491 8.04 -20.67 -87.38
N PHE A 492 8.54 -20.26 -86.23
CA PHE A 492 9.56 -19.21 -86.13
C PHE A 492 10.91 -19.75 -85.66
N ALA A 493 11.98 -19.24 -86.26
CA ALA A 493 13.34 -19.31 -85.72
C ALA A 493 13.66 -17.97 -85.05
N VAL A 494 14.16 -18.04 -83.82
CA VAL A 494 14.47 -16.89 -82.98
C VAL A 494 15.93 -16.97 -82.58
N THR A 495 16.68 -15.89 -82.81
CA THR A 495 18.09 -15.80 -82.39
C THR A 495 18.37 -14.49 -81.69
N THR A 496 19.15 -14.55 -80.61
CA THR A 496 19.71 -13.38 -79.94
C THR A 496 21.04 -13.01 -80.56
N ARG A 497 21.27 -11.73 -80.90
CA ARG A 497 22.55 -11.22 -81.41
C ARG A 497 22.95 -9.93 -80.72
N ASN A 498 24.23 -9.57 -80.88
CA ASN A 498 24.77 -8.27 -80.47
C ASN A 498 24.50 -7.92 -79.00
N ALA A 499 24.43 -8.95 -78.13
CA ALA A 499 24.26 -8.77 -76.70
C ALA A 499 25.49 -8.06 -76.11
N ASN A 500 25.23 -6.98 -75.41
CA ASN A 500 26.20 -6.20 -74.64
C ASN A 500 25.55 -5.72 -73.35
N ASN A 501 26.22 -4.86 -72.59
CA ASN A 501 25.72 -4.39 -71.30
C ASN A 501 24.55 -3.38 -71.37
N LEU A 502 24.25 -2.82 -72.54
CA LEU A 502 23.15 -1.87 -72.77
C LEU A 502 21.91 -2.52 -73.38
N GLY A 503 22.06 -3.67 -74.05
CA GLY A 503 20.96 -4.34 -74.72
C GLY A 503 21.37 -5.48 -75.62
N PHE A 504 20.42 -5.96 -76.41
CA PHE A 504 20.62 -7.03 -77.39
C PHE A 504 19.61 -6.90 -78.54
N GLN A 505 19.79 -7.71 -79.58
CA GLN A 505 18.86 -7.78 -80.72
C GLN A 505 18.24 -9.17 -80.79
N VAL A 506 16.95 -9.21 -81.13
CA VAL A 506 16.20 -10.44 -81.43
C VAL A 506 15.90 -10.47 -82.91
N ASN A 507 16.45 -11.47 -83.60
CA ASN A 507 16.13 -11.75 -84.98
C ASN A 507 15.05 -12.83 -85.01
N ILE A 508 13.92 -12.51 -85.62
CA ILE A 508 12.79 -13.41 -85.80
C ILE A 508 12.63 -13.68 -87.28
N TYR A 509 12.57 -14.95 -87.64
CA TYR A 509 12.39 -15.41 -89.00
C TYR A 509 11.30 -16.47 -89.06
N ARG A 510 10.34 -16.29 -89.97
CA ARG A 510 9.31 -17.29 -90.24
C ARG A 510 9.89 -18.36 -91.17
N VAL A 511 9.92 -19.60 -90.71
CA VAL A 511 10.63 -20.73 -91.34
C VAL A 511 9.68 -21.52 -92.25
N ASP A 512 8.43 -21.71 -91.85
CA ASP A 512 7.41 -22.42 -92.63
C ASP A 512 6.99 -21.66 -93.90
N ASN A 513 7.23 -20.34 -93.93
CA ASN A 513 6.98 -19.49 -95.08
C ASN A 513 8.10 -18.46 -95.24
N ALA A 514 9.24 -18.93 -95.77
CA ALA A 514 10.44 -18.14 -96.01
C ALA A 514 10.15 -16.92 -96.92
N GLY A 515 10.18 -15.71 -96.33
CA GLY A 515 9.86 -14.48 -97.05
C GLY A 515 8.36 -14.11 -97.06
N GLY A 516 7.53 -14.83 -96.30
CA GLY A 516 6.13 -14.49 -96.10
C GLY A 516 5.90 -13.45 -94.99
N THR A 517 4.75 -12.79 -95.04
CA THR A 517 4.28 -11.93 -93.94
C THR A 517 3.84 -12.79 -92.74
N TRP A 518 3.83 -12.20 -91.56
CA TRP A 518 3.40 -12.91 -90.34
C TRP A 518 1.89 -12.84 -90.14
N ASN A 519 1.23 -11.79 -90.65
CA ASN A 519 -0.22 -11.53 -90.46
C ASN A 519 -0.70 -11.65 -89.00
N GLN A 520 0.24 -11.60 -88.05
CA GLN A 520 0.05 -11.66 -86.61
C GLN A 520 1.06 -10.73 -85.96
N ASN A 521 0.68 -10.16 -84.82
CA ASN A 521 1.63 -9.45 -83.96
C ASN A 521 2.41 -10.45 -83.13
N LEU A 522 3.73 -10.30 -83.11
CA LEU A 522 4.58 -11.02 -82.19
C LEU A 522 5.01 -10.11 -81.03
N GLU A 523 5.22 -10.73 -79.88
CA GLU A 523 5.78 -10.13 -78.69
C GLU A 523 7.02 -10.93 -78.27
N ILE A 524 8.00 -10.25 -77.68
CA ILE A 524 9.16 -10.89 -77.06
C ILE A 524 9.10 -10.68 -75.56
N ASP A 525 9.14 -11.78 -74.82
CA ASP A 525 9.46 -11.78 -73.41
C ASP A 525 10.92 -12.15 -73.25
N TRP A 526 11.63 -11.42 -72.41
CA TRP A 526 13.04 -11.67 -72.17
C TRP A 526 13.39 -11.55 -70.70
N ILE A 527 14.40 -12.31 -70.31
CA ILE A 527 15.08 -12.20 -69.02
C ILE A 527 16.58 -12.17 -69.28
N ALA A 528 17.26 -11.24 -68.65
CA ALA A 528 18.70 -11.07 -68.69
C ALA A 528 19.26 -11.07 -67.26
N TRP A 529 20.37 -11.77 -67.04
CA TRP A 529 20.99 -11.80 -65.72
C TRP A 529 22.51 -11.93 -65.77
N GLU A 530 23.15 -11.45 -64.71
CA GLU A 530 24.59 -11.58 -64.45
C GLU A 530 24.91 -12.65 -63.41
#